data_AF-A0A9D9U0Z4-F1
#
_entry.id   AF-A0A9D9U0Z4-F1
#
_cell.length_a   1.000
_cell.length_b   1.000
_cell.length_c   1.000
_cell.angle_alpha   90.00
_cell.angle_beta   90.00
_cell.angle_gamma   90.00
#
_symmetry.space_group_name_H-M   'P 1'
#
loop_
_entity.id
_entity.type
_entity.pdbx_description
1 polymer ?
#
loop_
_entity_poly.entity_id
_entity_poly.type
_entity_poly.pdbx_seq_one_letter_code
_entity_poly.pdbx_strand_id
1 'polypeptide(L)'
;MNQRFYSLDVFRGATVCLMILVNNPGSWGHIYNPLEHAPWHGLTPTDLVFPFFLFAVGNAMSFVMPRLEAAGDKIFWKKVLKRTALIFLIGLFLNWWPFVTEVNRLIEGTNDLHKVTIFKGFTWLDYSKDKAGNIVETIKGIRIFGVLQRIALCYFFASVIIYYLKPRKAFLAGLIILLVYWVLCYVGNTADPYSLKGWFGTDIDKAI
;
A
#
# COMPACT_ATOMS: atom_id res chain seq x y z
N MET A 1 27.31 -21.49 -5.09
CA MET A 1 26.36 -22.01 -4.07
C MET A 1 25.14 -21.12 -3.97
N ASN A 2 23.97 -21.62 -4.39
CA ASN A 2 22.67 -20.99 -4.15
C ASN A 2 22.25 -21.28 -2.69
N GLN A 3 23.01 -20.78 -1.71
CA GLN A 3 22.61 -20.91 -0.31
C GLN A 3 21.39 -20.03 -0.07
N ARG A 4 20.29 -20.69 0.25
CA ARG A 4 19.04 -20.09 0.68
C ARG A 4 19.11 -19.90 2.19
N PHE A 5 18.95 -18.67 2.65
CA PHE A 5 19.06 -18.34 4.07
C PHE A 5 17.76 -18.68 4.79
N TYR A 6 17.75 -19.81 5.47
CA TYR A 6 16.57 -20.30 6.20
C TYR A 6 16.07 -19.28 7.25
N SER A 7 16.98 -18.61 7.97
CA SER A 7 16.62 -17.59 8.96
C SER A 7 15.84 -16.42 8.37
N LEU A 8 16.19 -15.99 7.15
CA LEU A 8 15.49 -14.90 6.47
C LEU A 8 14.10 -15.34 6.00
N ASP A 9 13.96 -16.58 5.53
CA ASP A 9 12.66 -17.12 5.12
C ASP A 9 11.73 -17.28 6.33
N VAL A 10 12.24 -17.77 7.46
CA VAL A 10 11.49 -17.88 8.73
C VAL A 10 11.07 -16.49 9.23
N PHE A 11 11.96 -15.49 9.20
CA PHE A 11 11.64 -14.13 9.60
C PHE A 11 10.55 -13.50 8.73
N ARG A 12 10.60 -13.73 7.41
CA ARG A 12 9.56 -13.28 6.47
C ARG A 12 8.23 -14.00 6.69
N GLY A 13 8.26 -15.30 6.97
CA GLY A 13 7.06 -16.06 7.30
C GLY A 13 6.40 -15.56 8.59
N ALA A 14 7.19 -15.36 9.64
CA ALA A 14 6.73 -14.86 10.93
C ALA A 14 6.10 -13.46 10.82
N THR A 15 6.72 -12.55 10.06
CA THR A 15 6.17 -11.20 9.82
C THR A 15 4.84 -11.23 9.05
N VAL A 16 4.68 -12.14 8.09
CA VAL A 16 3.40 -12.32 7.37
C VAL A 16 2.33 -12.92 8.29
N CYS A 17 2.66 -13.94 9.08
CA CYS A 17 1.71 -14.51 10.05
C CYS A 17 1.21 -13.45 11.04
N LEU A 18 2.13 -12.62 11.54
CA LEU A 18 1.79 -11.57 12.48
C LEU A 18 1.00 -10.44 11.81
N MET A 19 1.28 -10.11 10.55
CA MET A 19 0.46 -9.19 9.75
C MET A 19 -0.98 -9.69 9.57
N ILE A 20 -1.18 -11.00 9.38
CA ILE A 20 -2.53 -11.59 9.30
C ILE A 20 -3.22 -11.51 10.66
N LEU A 21 -2.51 -11.83 11.74
CA LEU A 21 -3.04 -11.81 13.10
C LEU A 21 -3.55 -10.42 13.50
N VAL A 22 -2.79 -9.36 13.21
CA VAL A 22 -3.15 -7.98 13.60
C VAL A 22 -4.26 -7.39 12.73
N ASN A 23 -4.34 -7.79 11.45
CA ASN A 23 -5.39 -7.31 10.55
C ASN A 23 -6.73 -8.02 10.75
N ASN A 24 -6.74 -9.16 11.45
CA ASN A 24 -7.97 -9.89 11.73
C ASN A 24 -7.97 -10.44 13.17
N PRO A 25 -8.16 -9.59 14.19
CA PRO A 25 -8.20 -10.01 15.58
C PRO A 25 -9.47 -10.83 15.94
N GLY A 26 -10.35 -11.10 14.97
CA GLY A 26 -11.62 -11.81 15.15
C GLY A 26 -12.72 -10.91 15.70
N SER A 27 -12.53 -10.32 16.88
CA SER A 27 -13.46 -9.35 17.48
C SER A 27 -12.76 -8.03 17.80
N TRP A 28 -13.21 -6.94 17.19
CA TRP A 28 -12.71 -5.59 17.44
C TRP A 28 -13.01 -5.07 18.86
N GLY A 29 -13.90 -5.74 19.60
CA GLY A 29 -14.23 -5.41 21.00
C GLY A 29 -13.41 -6.15 22.06
N HIS A 30 -12.63 -7.18 21.66
CA HIS A 30 -11.78 -7.97 22.55
C HIS A 30 -10.39 -8.17 21.96
N ILE A 31 -9.71 -7.06 21.67
CA ILE A 31 -8.33 -7.07 21.19
C ILE A 31 -7.40 -7.12 22.42
N TYR A 32 -6.43 -8.03 22.42
CA TYR A 32 -5.38 -8.01 23.44
C TYR A 32 -4.56 -6.71 23.31
N ASN A 33 -4.31 -5.99 24.40
CA ASN A 33 -3.60 -4.70 24.35
C ASN A 33 -2.30 -4.68 23.51
N PRO A 34 -1.45 -5.74 23.48
CA PRO A 34 -0.27 -5.75 22.60
C PRO A 34 -0.57 -5.88 21.11
N LEU A 35 -1.79 -6.29 20.75
CA LEU A 35 -2.32 -6.46 19.40
C LEU A 35 -3.14 -5.24 18.91
N GLU A 36 -3.31 -4.23 19.77
CA GLU A 36 -4.02 -3.00 19.43
C GLU A 36 -3.04 -1.98 18.80
N HIS A 37 -3.48 -1.29 17.76
CA HIS A 37 -2.71 -0.20 17.17
C HIS A 37 -2.75 1.03 18.06
N ALA A 38 -1.62 1.75 18.15
CA ALA A 38 -1.64 3.05 18.80
C ALA A 38 -2.61 4.01 18.08
N PRO A 39 -3.39 4.85 18.78
CA PRO A 39 -4.36 5.74 18.15
C PRO A 39 -3.75 6.75 17.16
N TRP A 40 -2.54 7.24 17.46
CA TRP A 40 -1.77 8.14 16.58
C TRP A 40 -0.33 8.30 17.06
N HIS A 41 -0.15 8.60 18.35
CA HIS A 41 1.13 8.67 19.02
C HIS A 41 1.29 7.46 19.93
N GLY A 42 2.34 6.69 19.73
CA GLY A 42 2.63 5.49 20.48
C GLY A 42 3.50 4.53 19.67
N LEU A 43 3.94 3.47 20.33
CA LEU A 43 4.62 2.37 19.68
C LEU A 43 4.07 1.09 20.28
N THR A 44 3.21 0.39 19.55
CA THR A 44 2.79 -0.96 19.94
C THR A 44 3.52 -2.02 19.10
N PRO A 45 3.60 -3.27 19.57
CA PRO A 45 4.21 -4.35 18.80
C PRO A 45 3.58 -4.56 17.41
N THR A 46 2.30 -4.20 17.23
CA THR A 46 1.58 -4.29 15.94
C THR A 46 1.97 -3.21 14.94
N ASP A 47 2.54 -2.10 15.40
CA ASP A 47 3.06 -1.06 14.51
C ASP A 47 4.43 -1.45 13.94
N LEU A 48 5.17 -2.33 14.62
CA LEU A 48 6.51 -2.78 14.21
C LEU A 48 6.52 -3.83 13.08
N VAL A 49 5.36 -4.44 12.80
CA VAL A 49 5.21 -5.51 11.81
C VAL A 49 5.60 -5.05 10.42
N PHE A 50 5.14 -3.87 10.04
CA PHE A 50 5.43 -3.29 8.74
C PHE A 50 6.91 -2.88 8.61
N PRO A 51 7.54 -2.19 9.58
CA PRO A 51 8.99 -1.99 9.64
C PRO A 51 9.80 -3.29 9.52
N PHE A 52 9.43 -4.34 10.24
CA PHE A 52 10.12 -5.64 10.14
C PHE A 52 9.97 -6.26 8.76
N PHE A 53 8.80 -6.16 8.14
CA PHE A 53 8.58 -6.61 6.77
C PHE A 53 9.49 -5.85 5.77
N LEU A 54 9.56 -4.51 5.87
CA LEU A 54 10.43 -3.70 5.01
C LEU A 54 11.91 -4.04 5.22
N PHE A 55 12.33 -4.25 6.46
CA PHE A 55 13.69 -4.69 6.77
C PHE A 55 14.00 -6.04 6.13
N ALA A 56 13.11 -7.02 6.24
CA ALA A 56 13.27 -8.33 5.64
C ALA A 56 13.40 -8.26 4.11
N VAL A 57 12.55 -7.43 3.47
CA VAL A 57 12.59 -7.20 2.02
C VAL A 57 13.91 -6.54 1.60
N GLY A 58 14.37 -5.54 2.34
CA GLY A 58 15.65 -4.87 2.09
C GLY A 58 16.86 -5.79 2.24
N ASN A 59 16.88 -6.60 3.30
CA ASN A 59 17.94 -7.59 3.52
C ASN A 59 17.95 -8.67 2.42
N ALA A 60 16.78 -9.16 2.00
CA ALA A 60 16.71 -10.10 0.88
C ALA A 60 17.32 -9.53 -0.41
N MET A 61 17.17 -8.22 -0.61
CA MET A 61 17.63 -7.54 -1.81
C MET A 61 19.14 -7.34 -1.86
N SER A 62 19.79 -7.06 -0.72
CA SER A 62 21.25 -6.93 -0.64
C SER A 62 21.97 -8.22 -1.05
N PHE A 63 21.38 -9.39 -0.79
CA PHE A 63 21.92 -10.68 -1.21
C PHE A 63 21.71 -10.99 -2.69
N VAL A 64 20.66 -10.43 -3.31
CA VAL A 64 20.37 -10.67 -4.74
C VAL A 64 21.18 -9.71 -5.62
N MET A 65 21.54 -8.52 -5.12
CA MET A 65 22.16 -7.48 -5.95
C MET A 65 23.51 -7.85 -6.56
N PRO A 66 24.49 -8.45 -5.83
CA PRO A 66 25.78 -8.84 -6.42
C PRO A 66 25.63 -9.84 -7.58
N ARG A 67 24.62 -10.72 -7.50
CA ARG A 67 24.30 -11.66 -8.58
C ARG A 67 23.66 -10.98 -9.79
N LEU A 68 22.89 -9.91 -9.57
CA LEU A 68 22.29 -9.14 -10.66
C LEU A 68 23.31 -8.24 -11.36
N GLU A 69 24.24 -7.66 -10.61
CA GLU A 69 25.38 -6.92 -11.16
C GLU A 69 26.24 -7.83 -12.05
N ALA A 70 26.57 -9.04 -11.58
CA ALA A 70 27.33 -10.01 -12.36
C ALA A 70 26.60 -10.54 -13.62
N ALA A 71 25.27 -10.52 -13.62
CA ALA A 71 24.45 -10.97 -14.76
C ALA A 71 24.24 -9.88 -15.83
N GLY A 72 24.53 -8.62 -15.52
CA GLY A 72 24.42 -7.49 -16.44
C GLY A 72 23.02 -6.85 -16.54
N ASP A 73 23.01 -5.62 -17.06
CA ASP A 73 21.89 -4.67 -17.03
C ASP A 73 20.59 -5.22 -17.65
N LYS A 74 20.69 -5.94 -18.78
CA LYS A 74 19.51 -6.48 -19.47
C LYS A 74 18.76 -7.48 -18.61
N ILE A 75 19.47 -8.31 -17.85
CA ILE A 75 18.87 -9.30 -16.95
C ILE A 75 18.27 -8.62 -15.74
N PHE A 76 18.95 -7.60 -15.20
CA PHE A 76 18.43 -6.77 -14.12
C PHE A 76 17.07 -6.14 -14.48
N TRP A 77 17.00 -5.38 -15.58
CA TRP A 77 15.78 -4.69 -16.01
C TRP A 77 14.63 -5.67 -16.27
N LYS A 78 14.89 -6.76 -16.98
CA LYS A 78 13.88 -7.80 -17.25
C LYS A 78 13.32 -8.37 -15.94
N LYS A 79 14.16 -8.63 -14.94
CA LYS A 79 13.74 -9.22 -13.66
C LYS A 79 12.97 -8.22 -12.81
N VAL A 80 13.46 -6.99 -12.69
CA VAL A 80 12.84 -5.93 -11.88
C VAL A 80 11.51 -5.52 -12.49
N LEU A 81 11.43 -5.29 -13.80
CA LEU A 81 10.18 -4.94 -14.48
C LEU A 81 9.15 -6.07 -14.39
N LYS A 82 9.55 -7.32 -14.67
CA LYS A 82 8.63 -8.48 -14.56
C LYS A 82 8.06 -8.60 -13.15
N ARG A 83 8.90 -8.47 -12.13
CA ARG A 83 8.45 -8.58 -10.72
C ARG A 83 7.56 -7.41 -10.32
N THR A 84 7.92 -6.19 -10.71
CA THR A 84 7.12 -4.99 -10.46
C THR A 84 5.74 -5.11 -11.11
N ALA A 85 5.70 -5.46 -12.40
CA ALA A 85 4.45 -5.66 -13.14
C ALA A 85 3.61 -6.77 -12.51
N LEU A 86 4.21 -7.90 -12.12
CA LEU A 86 3.48 -9.01 -11.53
C LEU A 86 2.87 -8.65 -10.16
N ILE A 87 3.62 -7.98 -9.28
CA ILE A 87 3.09 -7.50 -7.99
C ILE A 87 1.98 -6.46 -8.21
N PHE A 88 2.17 -5.55 -9.17
CA PHE A 88 1.20 -4.52 -9.49
C PHE A 88 -0.11 -5.11 -10.04
N LEU A 89 -0.02 -6.05 -11.00
CA LEU A 89 -1.17 -6.72 -11.60
C LEU A 89 -1.91 -7.60 -10.59
N ILE A 90 -1.19 -8.32 -9.73
CA ILE A 90 -1.82 -9.09 -8.64
C ILE A 90 -2.54 -8.14 -7.68
N GLY A 91 -1.94 -7.00 -7.33
CA GLY A 91 -2.58 -5.99 -6.51
C GLY A 91 -3.85 -5.43 -7.15
N LEU A 92 -3.82 -5.15 -8.45
CA LEU A 92 -4.98 -4.65 -9.18
C LEU A 92 -6.08 -5.70 -9.25
N PHE A 93 -5.72 -6.96 -9.51
CA PHE A 93 -6.64 -8.07 -9.54
C PHE A 93 -7.32 -8.30 -8.18
N LEU A 94 -6.55 -8.25 -7.08
CA LEU A 94 -7.09 -8.36 -5.73
C LEU A 94 -8.02 -7.19 -5.38
N ASN A 95 -7.70 -5.96 -5.80
CA ASN A 95 -8.59 -4.81 -5.60
C ASN A 95 -9.87 -4.90 -6.44
N TRP A 96 -9.83 -5.63 -7.55
CA TRP A 96 -11.00 -5.85 -8.39
C TRP A 96 -11.93 -6.93 -7.81
N TRP A 97 -11.38 -7.89 -7.07
CA TRP A 97 -12.16 -8.88 -6.33
C TRP A 97 -12.95 -8.24 -5.16
N PRO A 98 -14.20 -8.67 -4.86
CA PRO A 98 -15.07 -9.53 -5.66
C PRO A 98 -15.56 -8.75 -6.88
N PHE A 99 -15.43 -9.30 -8.09
CA PHE A 99 -15.74 -8.65 -9.38
C PHE A 99 -17.18 -8.15 -9.55
N VAL A 100 -18.00 -8.36 -8.53
CA VAL A 100 -19.41 -8.07 -8.47
C VAL A 100 -19.67 -7.23 -7.23
N THR A 101 -20.48 -6.19 -7.37
CA THR A 101 -20.94 -5.36 -6.25
C THR A 101 -22.43 -5.08 -6.38
N GLU A 102 -23.10 -4.97 -5.24
CA GLU A 102 -24.42 -4.40 -5.19
C GLU A 102 -24.30 -2.88 -5.24
N VAL A 103 -25.09 -2.25 -6.11
CA VAL A 103 -25.25 -0.79 -6.19
C VAL A 103 -26.71 -0.43 -6.11
N ASN A 104 -27.01 0.76 -5.61
CA ASN A 104 -28.35 1.29 -5.64
C ASN A 104 -28.59 1.98 -6.98
N ARG A 105 -29.71 1.65 -7.63
CA ARG A 105 -30.18 2.29 -8.86
C ARG A 105 -31.54 2.94 -8.61
N LEU A 106 -31.78 4.06 -9.26
CA LEU A 106 -33.10 4.68 -9.31
C LEU A 106 -34.04 3.81 -10.14
N ILE A 107 -35.27 3.63 -9.67
CA ILE A 107 -36.34 3.04 -10.46
C ILE A 107 -36.93 4.16 -11.33
N GLU A 108 -36.97 3.93 -12.64
CA GLU A 108 -37.47 4.92 -13.59
C GLU A 108 -38.94 5.24 -13.29
N GLY A 109 -39.23 6.52 -13.02
CA GLY A 109 -40.57 6.98 -12.66
C GLY A 109 -40.94 6.95 -11.16
N THR A 110 -40.01 6.63 -10.26
CA THR A 110 -40.23 6.78 -8.79
C THR A 110 -38.99 7.34 -8.05
N ASN A 111 -39.15 7.70 -6.78
CA ASN A 111 -38.07 8.18 -5.90
C ASN A 111 -37.44 7.07 -5.03
N ASP A 112 -37.71 5.80 -5.37
CA ASP A 112 -37.21 4.65 -4.64
C ASP A 112 -35.94 4.07 -5.28
N LEU A 113 -35.07 3.57 -4.40
CA LEU A 113 -33.81 2.93 -4.76
C LEU A 113 -34.01 1.42 -4.68
N HIS A 114 -33.57 0.71 -5.72
CA HIS A 114 -33.47 -0.75 -5.70
C HIS A 114 -32.01 -1.17 -5.81
N LYS A 115 -31.65 -2.25 -5.12
CA LYS A 115 -30.32 -2.83 -5.20
C LYS A 115 -30.22 -3.69 -6.45
N VAL A 116 -29.22 -3.41 -7.27
CA VAL A 116 -28.88 -4.21 -8.45
C VAL A 116 -27.45 -4.69 -8.31
N THR A 117 -27.26 -5.96 -8.64
CA THR A 117 -25.93 -6.57 -8.72
C THR A 117 -25.32 -6.24 -10.08
N ILE A 118 -24.23 -5.48 -10.08
CA ILE A 118 -23.49 -5.14 -11.30
C ILE A 118 -22.10 -5.75 -11.30
N PHE A 119 -21.57 -6.00 -12.50
CA PHE A 119 -20.14 -6.27 -12.66
C PHE A 119 -19.35 -4.99 -12.38
N LYS A 120 -18.32 -5.07 -11.54
CA LYS A 120 -17.43 -3.94 -11.25
C LYS A 120 -16.66 -3.57 -12.52
N GLY A 121 -17.12 -2.54 -13.22
CA GLY A 121 -16.29 -1.83 -14.21
C GLY A 121 -15.16 -1.06 -13.51
N PHE A 122 -14.35 -0.34 -14.29
CA PHE A 122 -13.33 0.57 -13.72
C PHE A 122 -13.96 1.68 -12.86
N THR A 123 -15.10 2.19 -13.31
CA THR A 123 -15.97 3.12 -12.58
C THR A 123 -17.41 2.66 -12.70
N TRP A 124 -18.20 2.90 -11.65
CA TRP A 124 -19.62 2.62 -11.60
C TRP A 124 -20.35 3.69 -10.80
N LEU A 125 -21.62 3.88 -11.13
CA LEU A 125 -22.50 4.83 -10.47
C LEU A 125 -23.27 4.13 -9.35
N ASP A 126 -23.28 4.74 -8.17
CA ASP A 126 -24.05 4.31 -7.01
C ASP A 126 -24.85 5.50 -6.48
N TYR A 127 -26.17 5.33 -6.31
CA TYR A 127 -27.05 6.37 -5.79
C TYR A 127 -27.21 6.20 -4.28
N SER A 128 -26.91 7.22 -3.49
CA SER A 128 -27.07 7.18 -2.02
C SER A 128 -28.07 8.25 -1.57
N LYS A 129 -28.78 8.00 -0.47
CA LYS A 129 -29.57 9.04 0.20
C LYS A 129 -28.69 9.75 1.22
N ASP A 130 -28.60 11.07 1.14
CA ASP A 130 -27.93 11.87 2.17
C ASP A 130 -28.80 11.97 3.44
N LYS A 131 -28.26 12.51 4.54
CA LYS A 131 -28.96 12.70 5.82
C LYS A 131 -30.24 13.55 5.69
N ALA A 132 -30.32 14.39 4.65
CA ALA A 132 -31.49 15.20 4.30
C ALA A 132 -32.53 14.48 3.42
N GLY A 133 -32.29 13.23 3.01
CA GLY A 133 -33.21 12.44 2.16
C GLY A 133 -33.06 12.67 0.66
N ASN A 134 -32.18 13.58 0.23
CA ASN A 134 -31.89 13.84 -1.18
C ASN A 134 -31.09 12.68 -1.80
N ILE A 135 -31.39 12.37 -3.06
CA ILE A 135 -30.63 11.40 -3.86
C ILE A 135 -29.33 12.06 -4.32
N VAL A 136 -28.20 11.46 -3.98
CA VAL A 136 -26.86 11.90 -4.37
C VAL A 136 -26.23 10.84 -5.25
N GLU A 137 -25.74 11.27 -6.41
CA GLU A 137 -24.98 10.42 -7.33
C GLU A 137 -23.53 10.33 -6.87
N THR A 138 -23.06 9.09 -6.62
CA THR A 138 -21.67 8.84 -6.25
C THR A 138 -21.01 7.99 -7.32
N ILE A 139 -19.98 8.52 -7.97
CA ILE A 139 -19.11 7.73 -8.85
C ILE A 139 -18.13 6.98 -7.96
N LYS A 140 -18.22 5.65 -7.96
CA LYS A 140 -17.26 4.77 -7.28
C LYS A 140 -16.39 4.10 -8.35
N GLY A 141 -15.14 3.82 -7.99
CA GLY A 141 -14.20 3.16 -8.91
C GLY A 141 -13.35 2.11 -8.21
N ILE A 142 -12.65 1.31 -9.01
CA ILE A 142 -11.65 0.38 -8.49
C ILE A 142 -10.51 1.20 -7.90
N ARG A 143 -10.12 0.89 -6.65
CA ARG A 143 -8.96 1.50 -6.01
C ARG A 143 -7.69 1.10 -6.75
N ILE A 144 -7.14 2.00 -7.56
CA ILE A 144 -5.93 1.74 -8.35
C ILE A 144 -4.70 1.63 -7.43
N PHE A 145 -4.57 2.53 -6.45
CA PHE A 145 -3.43 2.55 -5.51
C PHE A 145 -3.72 1.78 -4.20
N GLY A 146 -3.68 0.46 -4.29
CA GLY A 146 -3.65 -0.42 -3.12
C GLY A 146 -2.27 -0.49 -2.45
N VAL A 147 -2.16 -1.35 -1.43
CA VAL A 147 -0.91 -1.58 -0.70
C VAL A 147 0.13 -2.28 -1.58
N LEU A 148 -0.29 -3.30 -2.34
CA LEU A 148 0.59 -4.05 -3.23
C LEU A 148 1.19 -3.19 -4.35
N GLN A 149 0.39 -2.29 -4.94
CA GLN A 149 0.85 -1.38 -6.00
C GLN A 149 1.91 -0.41 -5.47
N ARG A 150 1.71 0.12 -4.27
CA ARG A 150 2.71 0.98 -3.59
C ARG A 150 4.00 0.21 -3.32
N ILE A 151 3.91 -1.02 -2.81
CA ILE A 151 5.09 -1.89 -2.61
C ILE A 151 5.81 -2.16 -3.93
N ALA A 152 5.08 -2.38 -5.03
CA ALA A 152 5.67 -2.61 -6.36
C ALA A 152 6.49 -1.39 -6.83
N LEU A 153 5.93 -0.18 -6.70
CA LEU A 153 6.62 1.06 -7.06
C LEU A 153 7.85 1.30 -6.18
N CYS A 154 7.72 1.15 -4.85
CA CYS A 154 8.85 1.25 -3.94
C CYS A 154 9.96 0.25 -4.28
N TYR A 155 9.61 -1.00 -4.58
CA TYR A 155 10.57 -2.02 -5.01
C TYR A 155 11.29 -1.63 -6.30
N PHE A 156 10.56 -1.11 -7.28
CA PHE A 156 11.13 -0.66 -8.56
C PHE A 156 12.17 0.44 -8.35
N PHE A 157 11.79 1.54 -7.69
CA PHE A 157 12.70 2.67 -7.45
C PHE A 157 13.87 2.28 -6.55
N ALA A 158 13.63 1.54 -5.47
CA ALA A 158 14.70 1.07 -4.60
C ALA A 158 15.68 0.16 -5.37
N SER A 159 15.19 -0.66 -6.30
CA SER A 159 16.04 -1.51 -7.15
C SER A 159 16.93 -0.70 -8.05
N VAL A 160 16.38 0.29 -8.73
CA VAL A 160 17.13 1.17 -9.61
C VAL A 160 18.17 1.96 -8.80
N ILE A 161 17.78 2.52 -7.65
CA ILE A 161 18.69 3.27 -6.78
C ILE A 161 19.85 2.40 -6.34
N ILE A 162 19.60 1.21 -5.77
CA ILE A 162 20.67 0.35 -5.24
C ILE A 162 21.55 -0.21 -6.37
N TYR A 163 20.99 -0.47 -7.55
CA TYR A 163 21.74 -1.04 -8.67
C TYR A 163 22.73 -0.04 -9.27
N TYR A 164 22.30 1.21 -9.47
CA TYR A 164 23.15 2.25 -10.05
C TYR A 164 23.97 3.01 -9.01
N LEU A 165 23.43 3.22 -7.82
CA LEU A 165 24.13 3.87 -6.72
C LEU A 165 24.74 2.81 -5.82
N LYS A 166 26.08 2.79 -5.76
CA LYS A 166 26.83 2.00 -4.77
C LYS A 166 26.22 2.16 -3.36
N PRO A 167 26.35 1.17 -2.46
CA PRO A 167 25.64 1.12 -1.19
C PRO A 167 25.71 2.42 -0.35
N ARG A 168 26.88 3.07 -0.33
CA ARG A 168 27.09 4.35 0.38
C ARG A 168 26.26 5.50 -0.22
N LYS A 169 26.20 5.58 -1.55
CA LYS A 169 25.44 6.61 -2.26
C LYS A 169 23.94 6.33 -2.21
N ALA A 170 23.53 5.06 -2.22
CA ALA A 170 22.14 4.67 -2.01
C ALA A 170 21.62 5.08 -0.62
N PHE A 171 22.43 4.92 0.42
CA PHE A 171 22.10 5.39 1.77
C PHE A 171 21.93 6.92 1.80
N LEU A 172 22.86 7.67 1.20
CA LEU A 172 22.76 9.13 1.11
C LEU A 172 21.51 9.56 0.33
N ALA A 173 21.20 8.90 -0.79
CA ALA A 173 19.98 9.18 -1.55
C ALA A 173 18.72 8.93 -0.72
N GLY A 174 18.67 7.85 0.07
CA GLY A 174 17.57 7.58 1.00
C GLY A 174 17.41 8.67 2.06
N LEU A 175 18.52 9.15 2.63
CA LEU A 175 18.52 10.23 3.61
C LEU A 175 18.03 11.55 3.00
N ILE A 176 18.47 11.87 1.78
CA ILE A 176 18.01 13.05 1.05
C ILE A 176 16.51 12.96 0.77
N ILE A 177 16.02 11.82 0.28
CA ILE A 177 14.59 11.61 0.02
C ILE A 177 13.76 11.82 1.30
N LEU A 178 14.25 11.33 2.44
CA LEU A 178 13.59 11.52 3.74
C LEU A 178 13.54 13.00 4.16
N LEU A 179 14.66 13.72 4.04
CA LEU A 179 14.71 15.14 4.37
C LEU A 179 13.81 15.96 3.45
N VAL A 180 13.81 15.69 2.15
CA VAL A 180 12.91 16.32 1.18
C VAL A 180 11.45 16.07 1.57
N TYR A 181 11.11 14.84 1.95
CA TYR A 181 9.75 14.52 2.42
C TYR A 181 9.35 15.33 3.66
N TRP A 182 10.24 15.47 4.64
CA TRP A 182 9.98 16.30 5.83
C TRP A 182 9.77 17.77 5.48
N VAL A 183 10.59 18.32 4.58
CA VAL A 183 10.43 19.70 4.10
C VAL A 183 9.09 19.86 3.39
N LEU A 184 8.70 18.90 2.55
CA LEU A 184 7.39 18.93 1.87
C LEU A 184 6.23 18.89 2.86
N CYS A 185 6.29 18.07 3.90
CA CYS A 185 5.27 18.06 4.95
C CYS A 185 5.19 19.42 5.66
N TYR A 186 6.33 20.02 5.99
CA TYR A 186 6.39 21.31 6.67
C TYR A 186 5.86 22.46 5.81
N VAL A 187 6.21 22.49 4.52
CA VAL A 187 5.75 23.52 3.57
C VAL A 187 4.26 23.35 3.24
N GLY A 188 3.77 22.11 3.16
CA GLY A 188 2.37 21.82 2.80
C GLY A 188 1.35 22.25 3.86
N ASN A 189 1.72 22.26 5.15
CA ASN A 189 0.88 22.81 6.21
C ASN A 189 1.72 23.25 7.40
N THR A 190 1.82 24.56 7.63
CA THR A 190 2.66 25.12 8.70
C THR A 190 2.04 25.01 10.09
N ALA A 191 0.74 24.68 10.20
CA ALA A 191 0.04 24.62 11.49
C ALA A 191 0.16 23.26 12.17
N ASP A 192 -0.04 22.15 11.44
CA ASP A 192 0.04 20.78 11.97
C ASP A 192 0.55 19.77 10.91
N PRO A 193 1.82 19.88 10.47
CA PRO A 193 2.36 19.18 9.28
C PRO A 193 2.39 17.65 9.39
N TYR A 194 2.36 17.12 10.61
CA TYR A 194 2.46 15.68 10.88
C TYR A 194 1.16 15.08 11.44
N SER A 195 0.06 15.83 11.43
CA SER A 195 -1.26 15.31 11.82
C SER A 195 -1.97 14.65 10.64
N LEU A 196 -2.92 13.74 10.91
CA LEU A 196 -3.72 13.07 9.87
C LEU A 196 -4.42 14.08 8.93
N LYS A 197 -4.88 15.21 9.49
CA LYS A 197 -5.61 16.23 8.74
C LYS A 197 -4.70 17.25 8.07
N GLY A 198 -3.52 17.49 8.62
CA GLY A 198 -2.56 18.48 8.11
C GLY A 198 -1.53 17.91 7.15
N TRP A 199 -1.49 16.59 6.95
CA TRP A 199 -0.65 15.98 5.92
C TRP A 199 -1.07 16.46 4.52
N PHE A 200 -0.13 17.07 3.79
CA PHE A 200 -0.38 17.68 2.47
C PHE A 200 -1.06 16.74 1.46
N GLY A 201 -0.79 15.43 1.56
CA GLY A 201 -1.35 14.45 0.65
C GLY A 201 -2.82 14.14 0.92
N THR A 202 -3.37 14.49 2.10
CA THR A 202 -4.79 14.27 2.43
C THR A 202 -5.69 15.15 1.54
N ASP A 203 -5.26 16.36 1.22
CA ASP A 203 -6.03 17.27 0.36
C ASP A 203 -5.96 16.82 -1.11
N ILE A 204 -4.82 16.28 -1.53
CA ILE A 204 -4.64 15.68 -2.86
C ILE A 204 -5.49 14.40 -2.99
N ASP A 205 -5.52 13.53 -1.97
CA ASP A 205 -6.28 12.27 -1.98
C ASP A 205 -7.79 12.51 -1.90
N LYS A 206 -8.26 13.62 -1.32
CA LYS A 206 -9.68 14.01 -1.38
C LYS A 206 -10.10 14.62 -2.72
N ALA A 207 -9.15 15.18 -3.46
CA ALA A 207 -9.40 15.82 -4.74
C ALA A 207 -9.41 14.83 -5.93
N ILE A 208 -8.91 13.61 -5.73
CA ILE A 208 -8.85 12.51 -6.71
C ILE A 208 -9.96 11.50 -6.43
#